data_AF-A0A7V0LQS3-F1
#
_entry.id   AF-A0A7V0LQS3-F1
#
_cell.length_a   1.000
_cell.length_b   1.000
_cell.length_c   1.000
_cell.angle_alpha   90.00
_cell.angle_beta   90.00
_cell.angle_gamma   90.00
#
_symmetry.space_group_name_H-M   'P 1'
#
loop_
_entity.id
_entity.type
_entity.pdbx_description
1 polymer ?
#
loop_
_entity_poly.entity_id
_entity_poly.type
_entity_poly.pdbx_seq_one_letter_code
_entity_poly.pdbx_strand_id
1 'polypeptide(L)'
;MAKRVLETPSAPAALGPYSVAVEAGGLVFISGQVAIDPATGDRAPDDVAAQTGQIMANVGAILGDIGLGFPDVVKTTIFLA
;
A
#
# COMPACT_ATOMS: atom_id res chain seq x y z
N MET A 1 3.00 3.53 23.47
CA MET A 1 2.96 2.17 22.87
C MET A 1 4.09 2.05 21.86
N ALA A 2 4.68 0.86 21.71
CA ALA A 2 5.74 0.63 20.73
C ALA A 2 5.17 0.53 19.31
N LYS A 3 5.96 0.95 18.30
CA LYS A 3 5.61 0.74 16.89
C LYS A 3 5.72 -0.75 16.54
N ARG A 4 4.85 -1.24 15.65
CA ARG A 4 4.90 -2.60 15.11
C ARG A 4 4.93 -2.55 13.59
N VAL A 5 5.93 -3.20 12.98
CA VAL A 5 5.98 -3.41 11.52
C VAL A 5 5.01 -4.55 11.19
N LEU A 6 4.18 -4.35 10.17
CA LEU A 6 3.20 -5.34 9.72
C LEU A 6 3.75 -6.09 8.51
N GLU A 7 3.50 -7.39 8.45
CA GLU A 7 3.84 -8.24 7.30
C GLU A 7 2.80 -8.03 6.20
N THR A 8 3.27 -7.73 4.98
CA THR A 8 2.43 -7.46 3.81
C THR A 8 2.99 -8.15 2.57
N PRO A 9 2.98 -9.50 2.51
CA PRO A 9 3.60 -10.27 1.43
C PRO A 9 2.94 -10.07 0.06
N SER A 10 1.71 -9.57 0.02
CA SER A 10 0.96 -9.33 -1.22
C SER A 10 1.20 -7.94 -1.81
N ALA A 11 1.97 -7.10 -1.12
CA ALA A 11 2.29 -5.74 -1.53
C ALA A 11 3.59 -5.67 -2.34
N PRO A 12 3.79 -4.60 -3.14
CA PRO A 12 5.10 -4.32 -3.72
C PRO A 12 6.18 -4.27 -2.63
N ALA A 13 7.28 -5.00 -2.86
CA ALA A 13 8.35 -5.12 -1.89
C ALA A 13 8.96 -3.76 -1.51
N ALA A 14 9.34 -3.60 -0.24
CA ALA A 14 10.03 -2.41 0.20
C ALA A 14 11.48 -2.39 -0.33
N LEU A 15 11.74 -1.57 -1.35
CA LEU A 15 13.07 -1.43 -1.97
C LEU A 15 13.91 -0.31 -1.31
N GLY A 16 13.95 -0.26 0.02
CA GLY A 16 14.68 0.77 0.76
C GLY A 16 14.44 0.75 2.27
N PRO A 17 14.93 1.76 3.01
CA PRO A 17 14.81 1.84 4.47
C PRO A 17 13.43 2.31 4.93
N TYR A 18 12.38 1.62 4.52
CA TYR A 18 11.00 1.88 4.91
C TYR A 18 10.22 0.57 5.13
N SER A 19 9.06 0.67 5.76
CA SER A 19 8.12 -0.44 5.93
C SER A 19 6.86 -0.16 5.14
N VAL A 20 6.28 -1.18 4.50
CA VAL A 20 5.04 -1.02 3.73
C VAL A 20 3.89 -0.56 4.62
N ALA A 21 3.74 -1.17 5.79
CA ALA A 21 2.76 -0.77 6.79
C ALA A 21 3.33 -0.84 8.22
N VAL A 22 2.94 0.12 9.05
CA VAL A 22 3.32 0.20 10.47
C VAL A 22 2.08 0.53 11.29
N GLU A 23 1.93 -0.17 12.41
CA GLU A 23 0.92 0.14 13.42
C GLU A 23 1.52 0.90 14.59
N ALA A 24 0.83 1.96 15.02
CA ALA A 24 1.15 2.69 16.24
C ALA A 24 -0.12 3.28 16.86
N GLY A 25 -0.40 2.92 18.11
CA GLY A 25 -1.51 3.50 18.87
C GLY A 25 -2.89 3.22 18.30
N GLY A 26 -3.11 2.03 17.72
CA GLY A 26 -4.39 1.62 17.13
C GLY A 26 -4.65 2.18 15.73
N LEU A 27 -3.70 2.90 15.15
CA LEU A 27 -3.74 3.37 13.76
C LEU A 27 -2.70 2.62 12.93
N VAL A 28 -3.06 2.35 11.67
CA VAL A 28 -2.16 1.81 10.66
C VAL A 28 -1.77 2.92 9.69
N PHE A 29 -0.47 3.03 9.44
CA PHE A 29 0.12 3.94 8.46
C PHE A 29 0.67 3.10 7.31
N ILE A 30 0.12 3.29 6.13
CA ILE A 30 0.55 2.62 4.89
C ILE A 30 1.46 3.60 4.12
N SER A 31 2.62 3.10 3.69
CA SER A 31 3.53 3.86 2.83
C SER A 31 2.89 4.21 1.48
N GLY A 32 3.43 5.21 0.79
CA GLY A 32 2.93 5.60 -0.52
C GLY A 32 2.92 4.42 -1.49
N GLN A 33 1.76 4.14 -2.08
CA GLN A 33 1.60 3.08 -3.07
C GLN A 33 1.77 3.64 -4.49
N VAL A 34 2.50 2.90 -5.31
CA VAL A 34 2.77 3.21 -6.71
C VAL A 34 2.19 2.13 -7.60
N ALA A 35 2.03 2.44 -8.89
CA ALA A 35 1.44 1.55 -9.89
C ALA A 35 2.42 0.45 -10.35
N ILE A 36 3.00 -0.29 -9.40
CA ILE A 36 3.86 -1.46 -9.65
C ILE A 36 3.05 -2.71 -9.37
N ASP A 37 3.06 -3.67 -10.30
CA ASP A 37 2.50 -5.00 -10.08
C ASP A 37 3.45 -5.80 -9.17
N PRO A 38 3.01 -6.25 -7.98
CA PRO A 38 3.86 -7.00 -7.06
C PRO A 38 4.29 -8.38 -7.60
N ALA A 39 3.56 -8.95 -8.57
CA ALA A 39 3.89 -10.24 -9.15
C ALA A 39 5.03 -10.14 -10.19
N THR A 40 5.08 -9.05 -10.95
CA THR A 40 6.08 -8.86 -12.02
C THR A 40 7.18 -7.88 -11.67
N GLY A 41 6.91 -6.94 -10.76
CA GLY A 41 7.78 -5.79 -10.49
C GLY A 41 7.68 -4.67 -11.53
N ASP A 42 6.83 -4.83 -12.55
CA ASP A 42 6.66 -3.88 -13.64
C ASP A 42 5.68 -2.77 -13.27
N ARG A 43 5.92 -1.58 -13.84
CA ARG A 43 4.97 -0.47 -13.74
C ARG A 43 3.80 -0.70 -14.70
N ALA A 44 2.58 -0.40 -14.24
CA ALA A 44 1.40 -0.35 -15.08
C ALA A 44 1.59 0.64 -16.26
N PRO A 45 0.83 0.49 -17.36
CA PRO A 45 0.89 1.39 -18.52
C PRO A 45 0.82 2.87 -18.15
N ASP A 46 1.31 3.74 -19.03
CA ASP A 46 1.25 5.19 -18.85
C ASP A 46 -0.16 5.74 -19.16
N ASP A 47 -1.12 5.25 -18.40
CA ASP A 47 -2.53 5.60 -18.43
C ASP A 47 -3.02 5.80 -17.00
N VAL A 48 -3.71 6.92 -16.74
CA VAL A 48 -4.14 7.30 -15.39
C VAL A 48 -5.09 6.27 -14.79
N ALA A 49 -5.98 5.68 -15.60
CA ALA A 49 -6.95 4.70 -15.11
C ALA A 49 -6.25 3.38 -14.75
N ALA A 50 -5.34 2.91 -15.60
CA ALA A 50 -4.53 1.72 -15.33
C ALA A 50 -3.65 1.89 -14.07
N GLN A 51 -2.97 3.03 -13.93
CA GLN A 51 -2.14 3.30 -12.76
C GLN A 51 -2.97 3.40 -11.48
N THR A 52 -4.13 4.08 -11.54
CA THR A 52 -5.06 4.16 -10.41
C THR A 52 -5.54 2.77 -10.01
N GLY A 53 -5.92 1.93 -10.98
CA GLY A 53 -6.35 0.55 -10.73
C GLY A 53 -5.28 -0.25 -9.99
N GLN A 54 -4.03 -0.21 -10.45
CA GLN A 54 -2.94 -0.93 -9.81
C GLN A 54 -2.62 -0.39 -8.42
N ILE A 55 -2.61 0.93 -8.24
CA ILE A 55 -2.38 1.56 -6.92
C ILE A 55 -3.45 1.09 -5.93
N MET A 56 -4.72 1.12 -6.32
CA MET A 56 -5.83 0.71 -5.47
C MET A 56 -5.80 -0.80 -5.19
N ALA A 57 -5.39 -1.63 -6.15
CA ALA A 57 -5.18 -3.06 -5.92
C ALA A 57 -4.09 -3.31 -4.87
N ASN A 58 -2.96 -2.59 -4.95
CA ASN A 58 -1.87 -2.69 -3.98
C ASN A 58 -2.32 -2.27 -2.57
N VAL A 59 -3.07 -1.16 -2.44
CA VAL A 59 -3.66 -0.74 -1.16
C VAL A 59 -4.60 -1.81 -0.60
N GLY A 60 -5.47 -2.37 -1.45
CA GLY A 60 -6.37 -3.44 -1.05
C GLY A 60 -5.65 -4.70 -0.56
N ALA A 61 -4.56 -5.09 -1.24
CA ALA A 61 -3.73 -6.22 -0.85
C ALA A 61 -3.07 -6.00 0.53
N ILE A 62 -2.50 -4.81 0.75
CA ILE A 62 -1.92 -4.43 2.05
C ILE A 62 -2.95 -4.50 3.17
N LEU A 63 -4.14 -3.94 2.95
CA LEU A 63 -5.23 -3.97 3.93
C LEU A 63 -5.64 -5.42 4.23
N GLY A 64 -5.78 -6.25 3.20
CA GLY A 64 -6.13 -7.67 3.34
C GLY A 64 -5.10 -8.47 4.16
N ASP A 65 -3.80 -8.27 3.89
CA ASP A 65 -2.71 -8.95 4.61
C ASP A 65 -2.74 -8.66 6.13
N ILE A 66 -3.29 -7.50 6.53
CA ILE A 66 -3.37 -7.07 7.93
C ILE A 66 -4.78 -7.19 8.53
N GLY A 67 -5.70 -7.87 7.84
CA GLY A 67 -7.06 -8.12 8.32
C GLY A 67 -8.00 -6.91 8.32
N LEU A 68 -7.70 -5.91 7.48
CA LEU A 68 -8.50 -4.70 7.28
C LEU A 68 -9.11 -4.66 5.87
N GLY A 69 -9.98 -3.70 5.63
CA GLY A 69 -10.51 -3.38 4.31
C GLY A 69 -10.63 -1.88 4.05
N PHE A 70 -11.07 -1.51 2.84
CA PHE A 70 -11.32 -0.10 2.50
C PHE A 70 -12.27 0.64 3.46
N PRO A 71 -13.29 0.00 4.07
CA PRO A 71 -14.12 0.67 5.08
C PRO A 71 -13.37 1.16 6.32
N ASP A 72 -12.20 0.60 6.63
CA ASP A 72 -11.37 0.99 7.76
C ASP A 72 -10.48 2.22 7.44
N VAL A 73 -10.44 2.65 6.18
CA VAL A 73 -9.63 3.79 5.74
C VAL A 73 -10.32 5.10 6.12
N VAL A 74 -9.67 5.85 7.02
CA VAL A 74 -10.18 7.15 7.50
C VAL A 74 -9.55 8.36 6.80
N LYS A 75 -8.42 8.18 6.11
CA LYS A 75 -7.68 9.26 5.43
C LYS A 75 -6.79 8.71 4.32
N THR A 76 -6.77 9.39 3.18
CA THR A 76 -5.82 9.17 2.08
C THR A 76 -5.16 10.47 1.66
N THR A 77 -3.96 10.40 1.10
CA THR A 77 -3.28 11.52 0.42
C THR A 77 -2.91 11.04 -0.97
N ILE A 78 -3.39 11.72 -2.00
CA ILE A 78 -3.14 11.37 -3.40
C ILE A 78 -2.23 12.44 -4.00
N PHE A 79 -1.06 12.01 -4.47
CA PHE A 79 -0.11 12.86 -5.18
C PHE A 79 -0.23 12.58 -6.67
N LEU A 80 -0.36 13.64 -7.48
CA LEU A 80 -0.48 13.60 -8.92
C LEU A 80 0.71 14.35 -9.55
N ALA A 81 1.06 13.99 -10.79
CA ALA A 81 2.06 14.67 -11.60
C ALA A 81 1.44 15.75 -12.49
#